data_AF-A0A957JNQ9-F1
#
_entry.id   AF-A0A957JNQ9-F1
#
_cell.length_a   1.000
_cell.length_b   1.000
_cell.length_c   1.000
_cell.angle_alpha   90.00
_cell.angle_beta   90.00
_cell.angle_gamma   90.00
#
_symmetry.space_group_name_H-M   'P 1'
#
loop_
_entity.id
_entity.type
_entity.pdbx_description
1 polymer ?
#
loop_
_entity_poly.entity_id
_entity_poly.type
_entity_poly.pdbx_seq_one_letter_code
_entity_poly.pdbx_strand_id
1 'polypeptide(L)'
;MSSARCTVLLTFDFDAESSKEARGLISPTPISQGQYGARVGVPRILKLLARYNIHATFFVPGVTVERYPDIIEQMLAGGHEIGHHGYTHISPLKLSYEEEREQLAKGMDALQRVAGIRPKGYRSPAWDLSNHSIELFKEFGFAYESSL
;
A
#
# COMPACT_ATOMS: atom_id res chain seq x y z
N MET A 1 -1.88 29.27 -10.69
CA MET A 1 -2.48 28.43 -9.64
C MET A 1 -3.83 27.93 -10.16
N SER A 2 -4.11 26.63 -10.03
CA SER A 2 -5.36 26.03 -10.53
C SER A 2 -6.59 26.67 -9.88
N SER A 3 -7.62 26.99 -10.65
CA SER A 3 -8.91 27.52 -10.18
C SER A 3 -9.86 26.40 -9.68
N ALA A 4 -9.33 25.20 -9.42
CA ALA A 4 -10.12 24.07 -8.98
C ALA A 4 -10.76 24.35 -7.63
N ARG A 5 -12.07 24.11 -7.54
CA ARG A 5 -12.88 24.28 -6.30
C ARG A 5 -12.85 23.05 -5.39
N CYS A 6 -12.39 21.92 -5.92
CA CYS A 6 -12.31 20.65 -5.24
C CYS A 6 -11.15 19.85 -5.84
N THR A 7 -10.44 19.12 -4.98
CA THR A 7 -9.43 18.15 -5.37
C THR A 7 -9.99 16.77 -5.08
N VAL A 8 -9.97 15.89 -6.09
CA VAL A 8 -10.38 14.49 -5.95
C VAL A 8 -9.13 13.63 -6.12
N LEU A 9 -8.88 12.76 -5.15
CA LEU A 9 -7.78 11.80 -5.16
C LEU A 9 -8.38 10.40 -5.25
N LEU A 10 -8.03 9.66 -6.30
CA LEU A 10 -8.34 8.24 -6.36
C LEU A 10 -7.20 7.48 -5.69
N THR A 11 -7.53 6.64 -4.72
CA THR A 11 -6.55 5.81 -4.03
C THR A 11 -7.01 4.36 -3.99
N PHE A 12 -6.07 3.43 -4.03
CA PHE A 12 -6.33 2.01 -4.03
C PHE A 12 -5.38 1.31 -3.06
N ASP A 13 -5.93 0.46 -2.20
CA ASP A 13 -5.11 -0.39 -1.32
C ASP A 13 -4.88 -1.72 -2.05
N PHE A 14 -3.65 -1.94 -2.51
CA PHE A 14 -3.27 -3.15 -3.23
C PHE A 14 -2.85 -4.25 -2.24
N ASP A 15 -3.82 -4.74 -1.49
CA ASP A 15 -3.62 -5.76 -0.46
C ASP A 15 -3.14 -7.11 -1.01
N ALA A 16 -3.79 -7.55 -2.09
CA ALA A 16 -3.68 -8.91 -2.62
C ALA A 16 -3.89 -9.98 -1.52
N GLU A 17 -3.06 -11.02 -1.48
CA GLU A 17 -3.17 -12.09 -0.48
C GLU A 17 -2.80 -11.66 0.95
N SER A 18 -1.97 -10.63 1.12
CA SER A 18 -1.44 -10.25 2.44
C SER A 18 -2.55 -9.96 3.46
N SER A 19 -3.64 -9.32 3.00
CA SER A 19 -4.83 -9.06 3.80
C SER A 19 -5.56 -10.35 4.21
N LYS A 20 -5.52 -11.41 3.39
CA LYS A 20 -6.09 -12.72 3.74
C LYS A 20 -5.19 -13.45 4.74
N GLU A 21 -3.89 -13.45 4.48
CA GLU A 21 -2.85 -14.05 5.32
C GLU A 21 -2.86 -13.43 6.73
N ALA A 22 -2.92 -12.09 6.85
CA ALA A 22 -3.00 -11.37 8.12
C ALA A 22 -4.25 -11.71 8.96
N ARG A 23 -5.30 -12.22 8.32
CA ARG A 23 -6.54 -12.70 8.97
C ARG A 23 -6.56 -14.20 9.21
N GLY A 24 -5.47 -14.92 8.90
CA GLY A 24 -5.40 -16.38 9.01
C GLY A 24 -6.22 -17.14 7.95
N LEU A 25 -6.68 -16.45 6.89
CA LEU A 25 -7.50 -17.04 5.83
C LEU A 25 -6.62 -17.63 4.73
N ILE A 26 -5.95 -18.74 5.04
CA ILE A 26 -4.89 -19.34 4.20
C ILE A 26 -5.37 -20.47 3.27
N SER A 27 -6.67 -20.79 3.25
CA SER A 27 -7.18 -21.81 2.34
C SER A 27 -7.17 -21.32 0.87
N PRO A 28 -7.21 -22.22 -0.12
CA PRO A 28 -7.14 -21.82 -1.53
C PRO A 28 -8.19 -20.80 -1.95
N THR A 29 -9.41 -20.88 -1.39
CA THR A 29 -10.52 -20.01 -1.77
C THR A 29 -10.24 -18.53 -1.42
N PRO A 30 -10.00 -18.12 -0.16
CA PRO A 30 -9.63 -16.74 0.17
C PRO A 30 -8.36 -16.26 -0.54
N ILE A 31 -7.34 -17.10 -0.64
CA ILE A 31 -6.06 -16.74 -1.29
C ILE A 31 -6.27 -16.44 -2.78
N SER A 32 -7.08 -17.24 -3.48
CA SER A 32 -7.40 -16.99 -4.90
C SER A 32 -8.07 -15.64 -5.13
N GLN A 33 -8.85 -15.13 -4.16
CA GLN A 33 -9.44 -13.79 -4.25
C GLN A 33 -8.37 -12.69 -4.17
N GLY A 34 -7.36 -12.85 -3.31
CA GLY A 34 -6.22 -11.93 -3.25
C GLY A 34 -5.43 -11.92 -4.56
N GLN A 35 -5.14 -13.11 -5.10
CA GLN A 35 -4.48 -13.28 -6.39
C GLN A 35 -5.27 -12.66 -7.56
N TYR A 36 -6.60 -12.72 -7.52
CA TYR A 36 -7.43 -12.05 -8.52
C TYR A 36 -7.23 -10.53 -8.49
N GLY A 37 -7.11 -9.94 -7.30
CA GLY A 37 -6.79 -8.52 -7.13
C GLY A 37 -5.52 -8.14 -7.89
N ALA A 38 -4.44 -8.90 -7.72
CA ALA A 38 -3.18 -8.67 -8.40
C ALA A 38 -3.23 -8.96 -9.91
N ARG A 39 -3.72 -10.14 -10.31
CA ARG A 39 -3.64 -10.62 -11.70
C ARG A 39 -4.66 -9.98 -12.62
N VAL A 40 -5.74 -9.44 -12.06
CA VAL A 40 -6.90 -9.01 -12.85
C VAL A 40 -7.44 -7.66 -12.39
N GLY A 41 -7.61 -7.45 -11.09
CA GLY A 41 -8.16 -6.21 -10.53
C GLY A 41 -7.29 -4.99 -10.86
N VAL A 42 -6.04 -4.98 -10.40
CA VAL A 42 -5.11 -3.87 -10.61
C VAL A 42 -4.87 -3.59 -12.10
N PRO A 43 -4.57 -4.58 -12.97
CA PRO A 43 -4.42 -4.32 -14.41
C PRO A 43 -5.64 -3.66 -15.06
N ARG A 44 -6.87 -3.99 -14.63
CA ARG A 44 -8.07 -3.30 -15.12
C ARG A 44 -8.16 -1.86 -14.62
N ILE A 45 -7.82 -1.62 -13.35
CA ILE A 45 -7.80 -0.27 -12.76
C ILE A 45 -6.78 0.59 -13.50
N LEU A 46 -5.55 0.10 -13.71
CA LEU A 46 -4.51 0.84 -14.45
C LEU A 46 -4.97 1.18 -15.87
N LYS A 47 -5.60 0.24 -16.59
CA LYS A 47 -6.19 0.51 -17.91
C LYS A 47 -7.27 1.58 -17.87
N LEU A 48 -8.10 1.59 -16.84
CA LEU A 48 -9.15 2.60 -16.66
C LEU A 48 -8.53 3.98 -16.39
N LEU A 49 -7.59 4.06 -15.46
CA LEU A 49 -6.88 5.29 -15.11
C LEU A 49 -6.17 5.88 -16.34
N ALA A 50 -5.47 5.05 -17.11
CA ALA A 50 -4.81 5.47 -18.35
C ALA A 50 -5.82 5.99 -19.40
N ARG A 51 -6.97 5.31 -19.58
CA ARG A 51 -8.02 5.72 -20.53
C ARG A 51 -8.53 7.14 -20.25
N TYR A 52 -8.59 7.53 -18.97
CA TYR A 52 -9.07 8.84 -18.54
C TYR A 52 -7.95 9.82 -18.19
N ASN A 53 -6.69 9.44 -18.38
CA ASN A 53 -5.51 10.24 -18.02
C ASN A 53 -5.54 10.70 -16.55
N ILE A 54 -5.89 9.79 -15.64
CA ILE A 54 -5.99 10.05 -14.20
C ILE A 54 -4.79 9.42 -13.49
N HIS A 55 -4.07 10.22 -12.70
CA HIS A 55 -3.10 9.69 -11.74
C HIS A 55 -3.79 9.35 -10.41
N ALA A 56 -3.25 8.36 -9.72
CA ALA A 56 -3.80 7.81 -8.49
C ALA A 56 -2.65 7.44 -7.55
N THR A 57 -2.99 7.16 -6.28
CA THR A 57 -2.06 6.65 -5.28
C THR A 57 -2.40 5.21 -4.92
N PHE A 58 -1.43 4.31 -4.98
CA PHE A 58 -1.59 2.92 -4.56
C PHE A 58 -0.85 2.69 -3.24
N PHE A 59 -1.56 2.28 -2.18
CA PHE A 59 -0.94 1.87 -0.93
C PHE A 59 -0.69 0.37 -0.99
N VAL A 60 0.57 -0.04 -0.86
CA VAL A 60 0.97 -1.44 -1.13
C VAL A 60 1.74 -2.03 0.05
N PRO A 61 1.32 -3.17 0.62
CA PRO A 61 2.09 -3.87 1.64
C PRO A 61 3.41 -4.37 1.05
N GLY A 62 4.50 -4.30 1.81
CA GLY A 62 5.83 -4.68 1.30
C GLY A 62 5.90 -6.13 0.80
N VAL A 63 5.20 -7.09 1.43
CA VAL A 63 5.15 -8.46 0.92
C VAL A 63 4.45 -8.55 -0.44
N THR A 64 3.48 -7.69 -0.71
CA THR A 64 2.79 -7.61 -2.01
C THR A 64 3.69 -6.96 -3.07
N VAL A 65 4.48 -5.95 -2.69
CA VAL A 65 5.52 -5.35 -3.55
C VAL A 65 6.50 -6.42 -4.04
N GLU A 66 6.97 -7.27 -3.12
CA GLU A 66 7.91 -8.34 -3.43
C GLU A 66 7.29 -9.46 -4.29
N ARG A 67 5.99 -9.72 -4.11
CA ARG A 67 5.26 -10.78 -4.81
C ARG A 67 4.89 -10.42 -6.25
N TYR A 68 4.65 -9.13 -6.52
CA TYR A 68 4.17 -8.64 -7.83
C TYR A 68 5.00 -7.47 -8.38
N PRO A 69 6.32 -7.61 -8.53
CA PRO A 69 7.19 -6.53 -8.98
C PRO A 69 6.81 -5.99 -10.37
N ASP A 70 6.27 -6.83 -11.24
CA ASP A 70 5.77 -6.47 -12.58
C ASP A 70 4.56 -5.53 -12.53
N ILE A 71 3.70 -5.68 -11.53
CA ILE A 71 2.55 -4.79 -11.31
C ILE A 71 3.03 -3.46 -10.72
N ILE A 72 4.02 -3.48 -9.83
CA ILE A 72 4.64 -2.27 -9.26
C ILE A 72 5.30 -1.44 -10.37
N GLU A 73 6.03 -2.08 -11.28
CA GLU A 73 6.62 -1.42 -12.44
C GLU A 73 5.54 -0.75 -13.31
N GLN A 74 4.42 -1.44 -13.58
CA GLN A 74 3.30 -0.87 -14.34
C GLN A 74 2.67 0.35 -13.65
N MET A 75 2.55 0.32 -12.31
CA MET A 75 2.05 1.47 -11.55
C MET A 75 2.96 2.70 -11.73
N LEU A 76 4.27 2.51 -11.60
CA LEU A 76 5.26 3.58 -11.75
C LEU A 76 5.33 4.09 -13.19
N ALA A 77 5.33 3.20 -14.19
CA ALA A 77 5.31 3.55 -15.59
C ALA A 77 4.05 4.35 -15.98
N GLY A 78 2.93 4.12 -15.29
CA GLY A 78 1.69 4.89 -15.42
C GLY A 78 1.69 6.24 -14.71
N GLY A 79 2.78 6.63 -14.04
CA GLY A 79 2.90 7.90 -13.31
C GLY A 79 2.10 7.93 -12.00
N HIS A 80 1.75 6.77 -11.46
CA HIS A 80 1.03 6.67 -10.19
C HIS A 80 1.97 6.79 -8.98
N GLU A 81 1.47 7.33 -7.88
CA GLU A 81 2.18 7.33 -6.61
C GLU A 81 2.04 5.95 -5.94
N ILE A 82 3.09 5.51 -5.26
CA ILE A 82 3.05 4.32 -4.41
C ILE A 82 3.34 4.74 -2.95
N GLY A 83 2.37 4.48 -2.08
CA GLY A 83 2.43 4.71 -0.64
C GLY A 83 2.70 3.42 0.13
N HIS A 84 3.18 3.58 1.37
CA HIS A 84 3.47 2.48 2.28
C HIS A 84 2.18 1.95 2.95
N HIS A 85 2.05 0.63 3.08
CA HIS A 85 0.89 -0.01 3.68
C HIS A 85 1.27 -1.18 4.62
N GLY A 86 2.29 -0.97 5.44
CA GLY A 86 2.88 -2.03 6.28
C GLY A 86 3.71 -3.03 5.47
N TYR A 87 4.13 -4.13 6.10
CA TYR A 87 4.81 -5.23 5.40
C TYR A 87 3.86 -6.40 5.13
N THR A 88 3.21 -6.95 6.17
CA THR A 88 2.32 -8.13 6.07
C THR A 88 0.83 -7.80 6.25
N HIS A 89 0.44 -6.52 6.16
CA HIS A 89 -0.96 -6.08 6.35
C HIS A 89 -1.55 -6.48 7.72
N ILE A 90 -0.73 -6.59 8.77
CA ILE A 90 -1.22 -6.77 10.14
C ILE A 90 -1.62 -5.40 10.70
N SER A 91 -2.78 -5.32 11.35
CA SER A 91 -3.24 -4.10 12.03
C SER A 91 -2.24 -3.70 13.12
N PRO A 92 -1.80 -2.42 13.17
CA PRO A 92 -0.91 -1.93 14.22
C PRO A 92 -1.43 -2.11 15.65
N LEU A 93 -2.75 -2.18 15.87
CA LEU A 93 -3.34 -2.46 17.20
C LEU A 93 -2.92 -3.80 17.80
N LYS A 94 -2.45 -4.72 16.97
CA LYS A 94 -2.01 -6.06 17.38
C LYS A 94 -0.50 -6.16 17.59
N LEU A 95 0.23 -5.07 17.36
CA LEU A 95 1.68 -5.05 17.34
C LEU A 95 2.23 -4.30 18.56
N SER A 96 3.35 -4.78 19.09
CA SER A 96 4.19 -3.96 19.96
C SER A 96 4.82 -2.81 19.18
N TYR A 97 5.41 -1.85 19.90
CA TYR A 97 6.18 -0.77 19.28
C TYR A 97 7.26 -1.31 18.31
N GLU A 98 8.03 -2.31 18.76
CA GLU A 98 9.12 -2.91 17.99
C GLU A 98 8.60 -3.66 16.77
N GLU A 99 7.50 -4.39 16.91
CA GLU A 99 6.88 -5.11 15.80
C GLU A 99 6.32 -4.15 14.75
N GLU A 100 5.65 -3.07 15.16
CA GLU A 100 5.16 -2.05 14.23
C GLU A 100 6.33 -1.34 13.53
N ARG A 101 7.36 -0.94 14.27
CA ARG A 101 8.59 -0.37 13.72
C ARG A 101 9.23 -1.29 12.68
N GLU A 102 9.29 -2.59 12.96
CA GLU A 102 9.81 -3.60 12.03
C GLU A 102 8.93 -3.72 10.77
N GLN A 103 7.60 -3.71 10.91
CA GLN A 103 6.69 -3.71 9.77
C GLN A 103 6.88 -2.48 8.87
N LEU A 104 7.09 -1.31 9.46
CA LEU A 104 7.38 -0.07 8.72
C LEU A 104 8.73 -0.17 8.01
N ALA A 105 9.79 -0.60 8.70
CA ALA A 105 11.12 -0.76 8.12
C ALA A 105 11.13 -1.76 6.96
N LYS A 106 10.59 -2.96 7.14
CA LYS A 106 10.52 -3.98 6.09
C LYS A 106 9.73 -3.53 4.87
N GLY A 107 8.60 -2.84 5.08
CA GLY A 107 7.83 -2.28 3.96
C GLY A 107 8.61 -1.20 3.19
N MET A 108 9.35 -0.34 3.90
CA MET A 108 10.21 0.68 3.30
C MET A 108 11.31 0.02 2.46
N ASP A 109 11.98 -0.99 3.01
CA ASP A 109 13.06 -1.72 2.36
C ASP A 109 12.58 -2.46 1.11
N ALA A 110 11.39 -3.08 1.16
CA ALA A 110 10.78 -3.74 0.02
C ALA A 110 10.53 -2.76 -1.14
N LEU A 111 9.94 -1.59 -0.84
CA LEU A 111 9.70 -0.54 -1.83
C LEU A 111 11.00 0.04 -2.40
N GLN A 112 12.00 0.27 -1.56
CA GLN A 112 13.30 0.76 -2.01
C GLN A 112 14.01 -0.26 -2.91
N ARG A 113 13.95 -1.55 -2.55
CA ARG A 113 14.64 -2.63 -3.27
C ARG A 113 13.98 -2.98 -4.60
N VAL A 114 12.65 -3.03 -4.64
CA VAL A 114 11.90 -3.47 -5.83
C VAL A 114 11.59 -2.29 -6.76
N ALA A 115 11.21 -1.15 -6.20
CA ALA A 115 10.75 0.00 -6.97
C ALA A 115 11.77 1.15 -7.02
N GLY A 116 12.84 1.12 -6.23
CA GLY A 116 13.81 2.20 -6.18
C GLY A 116 13.27 3.48 -5.52
N ILE A 117 12.13 3.41 -4.82
CA ILE A 117 11.44 4.57 -4.25
C ILE A 117 11.47 4.57 -2.73
N ARG A 118 11.39 5.77 -2.16
CA ARG A 118 11.05 5.99 -0.75
C ARG A 118 9.64 6.59 -0.67
N PRO A 119 8.62 5.84 -0.20
CA PRO A 119 7.25 6.33 -0.11
C PRO A 119 7.15 7.56 0.80
N LYS A 120 6.34 8.54 0.40
CA LYS A 120 6.03 9.74 1.20
C LYS A 120 4.76 9.59 2.03
N GLY A 121 3.81 8.82 1.51
CA GLY A 121 2.54 8.53 2.16
C GLY A 121 2.54 7.20 2.89
N TYR A 122 1.76 7.15 3.96
CA TYR A 122 1.41 5.92 4.66
C TYR A 122 -0.12 5.77 4.76
N ARG A 123 -0.61 4.54 4.65
CA ARG A 123 -1.97 4.17 5.07
C ARG A 123 -1.88 2.95 5.97
N SER A 124 -2.63 2.94 7.05
CA SER A 124 -2.56 1.86 8.02
C SER A 124 -3.34 0.63 7.57
N PRO A 125 -2.77 -0.59 7.68
CA PRO A 125 -3.54 -1.82 7.51
C PRO A 125 -4.76 -1.85 8.42
N ALA A 126 -5.91 -2.23 7.87
CA ALA A 126 -7.22 -2.21 8.53
C ALA A 126 -7.69 -0.83 9.05
N TRP A 127 -7.06 0.26 8.60
CA TRP A 127 -7.38 1.65 8.98
C TRP A 127 -7.32 1.96 10.48
N ASP A 128 -6.60 1.13 11.25
CA ASP A 128 -6.41 1.33 12.68
C ASP A 128 -4.98 1.78 12.98
N LEU A 129 -4.81 2.59 14.02
CA LEU A 129 -3.51 3.04 14.49
C LEU A 129 -3.26 2.52 15.91
N SER A 130 -2.00 2.25 16.24
CA SER A 130 -1.58 1.99 17.62
C SER A 130 -1.32 3.31 18.36
N ASN A 131 -1.05 3.23 19.67
CA ASN A 131 -0.59 4.38 20.46
C ASN A 131 0.79 4.91 20.04
N HIS A 132 1.53 4.17 19.20
CA HIS A 132 2.89 4.46 18.79
C HIS A 132 2.98 4.94 17.33
N SER A 133 1.95 4.70 16.52
CA SER A 133 1.97 4.93 15.08
C SER A 133 2.41 6.34 14.70
N ILE A 134 1.87 7.38 15.35
CA ILE A 134 2.21 8.78 15.02
C ILE A 134 3.67 9.11 15.32
N GLU A 135 4.25 8.53 16.39
CA GLU A 135 5.67 8.71 16.71
C GLU A 135 6.54 8.01 15.65
N LEU A 136 6.21 6.76 15.32
CA LEU A 136 6.90 6.01 14.29
C LEU A 136 6.81 6.69 12.93
N PHE A 137 5.67 7.26 12.55
CA PHE A 137 5.54 7.94 11.24
C PHE A 137 6.49 9.13 11.12
N LYS A 138 6.71 9.86 12.22
CA LYS A 138 7.70 10.94 12.29
C LYS A 138 9.13 10.40 12.20
N GLU A 139 9.44 9.29 12.86
CA GLU A 139 10.75 8.63 12.78
C GLU A 139 11.09 8.21 11.35
N PHE A 140 10.15 7.59 10.63
CA PHE A 140 10.37 7.14 9.24
C PHE A 140 10.30 8.26 8.21
N GLY A 141 9.79 9.44 8.61
CA GLY A 141 9.72 10.64 7.79
C GLY A 141 8.58 10.63 6.77
N PHE A 142 7.43 10.03 7.11
CA PHE A 142 6.25 10.13 6.26
C PHE A 142 5.74 11.58 6.23
N ALA A 143 5.40 12.05 5.03
CA ALA A 143 4.89 13.41 4.82
C ALA A 143 3.39 13.51 5.11
N TYR A 144 2.66 12.40 4.96
CA TYR A 144 1.24 12.32 5.27
C TYR A 144 0.86 10.89 5.65
N GLU A 145 -0.22 10.76 6.41
CA GLU A 145 -0.93 9.51 6.64
C GLU A 145 -2.38 9.67 6.17
N SER A 146 -3.03 8.57 5.77
CA SER A 146 -4.39 8.59 5.25
C SER A 146 -5.22 7.48 5.88
N SER A 147 -5.36 7.52 7.20
CA SER A 147 -6.22 6.60 7.96
C SER A 147 -7.12 7.31 8.99
N LEU A 148 -6.86 8.59 9.26
CA LEU A 148 -7.70 9.49 10.06
C LEU A 148 -8.29 10.65 9.24
#